data_AF-A0A9X2ZDQ9-F1
#
_entry.id   AF-A0A9X2ZDQ9-F1
#
_cell.length_a   1.000
_cell.length_b   1.000
_cell.length_c   1.000
_cell.angle_alpha   90.00
_cell.angle_beta   90.00
_cell.angle_gamma   90.00
#
_symmetry.space_group_name_H-M   'P 1'
#
loop_
_entity.id
_entity.type
_entity.pdbx_description
1 polymer ?
#
loop_
_entity_poly.entity_id
_entity_poly.type
_entity_poly.pdbx_seq_one_letter_code
_entity_poly.pdbx_strand_id
1 'polypeptide(L)'
;MKIHIIILALLLNVSNCVGQIKEKHNSTIKKDTIMETFDISKYKNLAINPKTGLYILPNGDEVQYFTGSGGIGFVERTKIKNSAYCIVKVFFQNNILQAKGDEFYGFPIGIHNEYDEKGNLIKEINYDKEYKFSVDDLVKKMKEKYNYDLMNVEKTYNLNRYVDLEKTKLPLYEVYYRDDKNALILHSYVINGNTGEILFNTLRSTQGKQGSLYDVFIKSFKEKK
;
A
#
# COMPACT_ATOMS: atom_id res chain seq x y z
N MET A 1 -24.65 2.22 -15.54
CA MET A 1 -24.13 2.59 -14.21
C MET A 1 -22.66 2.98 -14.39
N LYS A 2 -22.35 4.28 -14.40
CA LYS A 2 -21.00 4.78 -14.71
C LYS A 2 -20.13 4.65 -13.46
N ILE A 3 -19.19 3.71 -13.48
CA ILE A 3 -18.18 3.54 -12.43
C ILE A 3 -17.30 4.79 -12.45
N HIS A 4 -17.44 5.63 -11.43
CA HIS A 4 -16.55 6.76 -11.23
C HIS A 4 -15.28 6.21 -10.57
N ILE A 5 -14.25 5.97 -11.38
CA ILE A 5 -12.91 5.70 -10.89
C ILE A 5 -12.39 7.03 -10.34
N ILE A 6 -12.33 7.15 -9.02
CA ILE A 6 -11.69 8.29 -8.36
C ILE A 6 -10.18 8.09 -8.52
N ILE A 7 -9.61 8.83 -9.47
CA ILE A 7 -8.16 8.95 -9.66
C ILE A 7 -7.65 9.83 -8.52
N LEU A 8 -6.96 9.23 -7.55
CA LEU A 8 -6.22 9.98 -6.54
C LEU A 8 -4.98 10.57 -7.23
N ALA A 9 -5.12 11.79 -7.73
CA ALA A 9 -4.01 12.56 -8.25
C ALA A 9 -3.05 12.87 -7.09
N LEU A 10 -1.85 12.27 -7.11
CA LEU A 10 -0.75 12.73 -6.27
C LEU A 10 -0.37 14.14 -6.72
N LEU A 11 -0.92 15.14 -6.02
CA LEU A 11 -0.44 16.53 -6.08
C LEU A 11 0.92 16.58 -5.39
N LEU A 12 1.99 16.55 -6.18
CA LEU A 12 3.34 16.90 -5.74
C LEU A 12 3.37 18.40 -5.46
N ASN A 13 3.01 18.78 -4.23
CA ASN A 13 3.34 20.09 -3.70
C ASN A 13 4.84 20.11 -3.44
N VAL A 14 5.60 20.80 -4.30
CA VAL A 14 6.96 21.22 -4.03
C VAL A 14 6.94 22.36 -3.01
N SER A 15 6.79 22.01 -1.73
CA SER A 15 7.28 22.87 -0.65
C SER A 15 8.77 22.60 -0.48
N ASN A 16 9.58 23.60 -0.84
CA ASN A 16 10.99 23.67 -0.50
C ASN A 16 11.16 23.43 1.00
N CYS A 17 11.57 22.22 1.38
CA CYS A 17 12.15 21.94 2.67
C CYS A 17 13.64 21.67 2.47
N VAL A 18 14.45 22.62 2.93
CA VAL A 18 15.90 22.51 2.99
C VAL A 18 16.26 21.50 4.09
N GLY A 19 17.10 20.52 3.73
CA GLY A 19 17.66 19.51 4.65
C GLY A 19 16.94 18.16 4.51
N GLN A 20 17.53 17.11 3.94
CA GLN A 20 18.79 16.50 4.35
C GLN A 20 19.53 15.94 3.13
N ILE A 21 20.72 16.47 2.82
CA ILE A 21 21.72 15.75 2.02
C ILE A 21 22.36 14.75 2.98
N LYS A 22 22.21 13.45 2.73
CA LYS A 22 23.05 12.42 3.35
C LYS A 22 24.12 11.97 2.37
N GLU A 23 25.32 11.87 2.91
CA GLU A 23 26.60 11.71 2.24
C GLU A 23 26.67 10.48 1.32
N LYS A 24 27.48 10.63 0.25
CA LYS A 24 27.97 9.54 -0.60
C LYS A 24 28.65 8.48 0.27
N HIS A 25 27.94 7.40 0.56
CA HIS A 25 28.60 6.16 0.93
C HIS A 25 29.10 5.52 -0.38
N ASN A 26 30.42 5.52 -0.59
CA ASN A 26 31.05 4.69 -1.63
C ASN A 26 30.88 3.22 -1.22
N SER A 27 29.72 2.65 -1.49
CA SER A 27 29.56 1.20 -1.57
C SER A 27 29.93 0.79 -2.98
N THR A 28 30.86 -0.15 -3.11
CA THR A 28 31.15 -0.82 -4.38
C THR A 28 29.87 -1.51 -4.82
N ILE A 29 29.14 -0.86 -5.74
CA ILE A 29 27.89 -1.38 -6.29
C ILE A 29 28.24 -2.70 -6.98
N LYS A 30 27.74 -3.81 -6.43
CA LYS A 30 27.63 -5.06 -7.18
C LYS A 30 26.77 -4.74 -8.38
N LYS A 31 27.39 -4.70 -9.56
CA LYS A 31 26.72 -4.52 -10.84
C LYS A 31 25.86 -5.77 -11.04
N ASP A 32 24.62 -5.73 -10.58
CA ASP A 32 23.68 -6.79 -10.92
C ASP A 32 23.56 -6.84 -12.44
N THR A 33 23.80 -8.04 -12.93
CA THR A 33 23.82 -8.43 -14.33
C THR A 33 22.41 -8.20 -14.90
N ILE A 34 22.29 -7.23 -15.81
CA ILE A 34 21.07 -6.86 -16.57
C ILE A 34 19.91 -6.35 -15.70
N MET A 35 19.65 -5.03 -15.80
CA MET A 35 18.51 -4.40 -15.15
C MET A 35 17.18 -4.89 -15.73
N GLU A 36 16.15 -5.02 -14.87
CA GLU A 36 14.80 -5.38 -15.32
C GLU A 36 14.24 -4.33 -16.28
N THR A 37 13.61 -4.79 -17.36
CA THR A 37 12.94 -3.93 -18.35
C THR A 37 11.47 -4.30 -18.54
N PHE A 38 10.66 -3.28 -18.81
CA PHE A 38 9.28 -3.45 -19.23
C PHE A 38 9.22 -4.11 -20.61
N ASP A 39 8.33 -5.09 -20.75
CA ASP A 39 8.08 -5.78 -22.01
C ASP A 39 6.59 -6.10 -22.12
N ILE A 40 5.92 -5.37 -23.01
CA ILE A 40 4.48 -5.50 -23.25
C ILE A 40 4.11 -6.87 -23.85
N SER A 41 5.05 -7.54 -24.52
CA SER A 41 4.79 -8.82 -25.18
C SER A 41 4.45 -9.93 -24.18
N LYS A 42 4.94 -9.81 -22.94
CA LYS A 42 4.62 -10.70 -21.81
C LYS A 42 3.11 -10.87 -21.57
N TYR A 43 2.31 -9.87 -21.94
CA TYR A 43 0.87 -9.84 -21.67
C TYR A 43 0.00 -10.32 -22.84
N LYS A 44 0.56 -10.40 -24.06
CA LYS A 44 -0.22 -10.55 -25.31
C LYS A 44 -1.12 -11.79 -25.34
N ASN A 45 -0.67 -12.88 -24.72
CA ASN A 45 -1.34 -14.18 -24.76
C ASN A 45 -1.93 -14.60 -23.41
N LEU A 46 -1.97 -13.69 -22.43
CA LEU A 46 -2.50 -14.02 -21.11
C LEU A 46 -4.02 -13.99 -21.12
N ALA A 47 -4.62 -14.92 -20.37
CA ALA A 47 -6.05 -14.87 -20.09
C ALA A 47 -6.38 -13.63 -19.26
N ILE A 48 -7.61 -13.12 -19.38
CA ILE A 48 -8.11 -11.98 -18.61
C ILE A 48 -9.14 -12.51 -17.60
N ASN A 49 -9.02 -12.10 -16.34
CA ASN A 49 -10.03 -12.39 -15.35
C ASN A 49 -11.31 -11.58 -15.68
N PRO A 50 -12.46 -12.22 -15.92
CA PRO A 50 -13.67 -11.51 -16.34
C PRO A 50 -14.28 -10.64 -15.23
N LYS A 51 -13.96 -10.90 -13.95
CA LYS A 51 -14.45 -10.11 -12.82
C LYS A 51 -13.62 -8.84 -12.59
N THR A 52 -12.30 -8.96 -12.69
CA THR A 52 -11.36 -7.87 -12.35
C THR A 52 -10.84 -7.12 -13.57
N GLY A 53 -10.89 -7.73 -14.76
CA GLY A 53 -10.32 -7.20 -15.99
C GLY A 53 -8.79 -7.30 -16.08
N LEU A 54 -8.14 -7.97 -15.12
CA LEU A 54 -6.69 -8.08 -15.03
C LEU A 54 -6.17 -9.30 -15.80
N TYR A 55 -4.93 -9.22 -16.29
CA TYR A 55 -4.26 -10.37 -16.90
C TYR A 55 -3.91 -11.40 -15.83
N ILE A 56 -4.10 -12.69 -16.13
CA ILE A 56 -3.79 -13.79 -15.23
C ILE A 56 -2.42 -14.36 -15.61
N LEU A 57 -1.48 -14.31 -14.68
CA LEU A 57 -0.15 -14.91 -14.81
C LEU A 57 -0.22 -16.44 -14.63
N PRO A 58 0.79 -17.21 -15.11
CA PRO A 58 0.79 -18.68 -14.99
C PRO A 58 0.70 -19.20 -13.55
N ASN A 59 1.20 -18.45 -12.57
CA ASN A 59 1.10 -18.78 -11.14
C ASN A 59 -0.27 -18.42 -10.53
N GLY A 60 -1.15 -17.81 -11.32
CA GLY A 60 -2.48 -17.36 -10.92
C GLY A 60 -2.54 -15.98 -10.27
N ASP A 61 -1.40 -15.26 -10.19
CA ASP A 61 -1.40 -13.84 -9.83
C ASP A 61 -2.08 -13.01 -10.91
N GLU A 62 -2.56 -11.83 -10.53
CA GLU A 62 -3.25 -10.92 -11.45
C GLU A 62 -2.42 -9.65 -11.66
N VAL A 63 -2.19 -9.29 -12.92
CA VAL A 63 -1.34 -8.15 -13.28
C VAL A 63 -2.08 -7.19 -14.20
N GLN A 64 -1.81 -5.91 -14.02
CA GLN A 64 -2.13 -4.86 -14.97
C GLN A 64 -0.93 -3.96 -15.17
N TYR A 65 -0.90 -3.30 -16.33
CA TYR A 65 -0.01 -2.19 -16.55
C TYR A 65 -0.77 -1.01 -17.17
N PHE A 66 -0.23 0.18 -16.98
CA PHE A 66 -0.75 1.41 -17.57
C PHE A 66 0.40 2.40 -17.78
N THR A 67 0.21 3.35 -18.69
CA THR A 67 1.17 4.43 -18.91
C THR A 67 1.24 5.33 -17.66
N GLY A 68 2.44 5.74 -17.27
CA GLY A 68 2.63 6.64 -16.13
C GLY A 68 1.92 7.99 -16.32
N SER A 69 1.79 8.74 -15.22
CA SER A 69 1.20 10.08 -15.26
C SER A 69 1.92 10.98 -16.26
N GLY A 70 1.17 11.74 -17.06
CA GLY A 70 1.72 12.52 -18.17
C GLY A 70 2.07 11.71 -19.43
N GLY A 71 1.73 10.42 -19.47
CA GLY A 71 1.96 9.56 -20.64
C GLY A 71 3.41 9.09 -20.80
N ILE A 72 4.21 9.18 -19.74
CA ILE A 72 5.63 8.83 -19.74
C ILE A 72 5.84 7.56 -18.92
N GLY A 73 6.60 6.61 -19.49
CA GLY A 73 6.93 5.36 -18.83
C GLY A 73 5.72 4.44 -18.60
N PHE A 74 5.93 3.41 -17.78
CA PHE A 74 4.94 2.38 -17.50
C PHE A 74 4.89 2.06 -16.00
N VAL A 75 3.70 1.70 -15.52
CA VAL A 75 3.50 1.17 -14.17
C VAL A 75 2.92 -0.22 -14.32
N GLU A 76 3.52 -1.19 -13.65
CA GLU A 76 3.05 -2.57 -13.52
C GLU A 76 2.63 -2.80 -12.06
N ARG A 77 1.42 -3.33 -11.87
CA ARG A 77 0.92 -3.74 -10.55
C ARG A 77 0.52 -5.21 -10.60
N THR A 78 1.17 -6.03 -9.80
CA THR A 78 0.92 -7.47 -9.69
C THR A 78 0.31 -7.79 -8.33
N LYS A 79 -0.97 -8.18 -8.34
CA LYS A 79 -1.69 -8.67 -7.17
C LYS A 79 -1.36 -10.14 -6.94
N ILE A 80 -0.90 -10.45 -5.75
CA ILE A 80 -0.58 -11.82 -5.37
C ILE A 80 -1.88 -12.58 -5.11
N LYS A 81 -2.00 -13.78 -5.69
CA LYS A 81 -3.18 -14.62 -5.53
C LYS A 81 -3.47 -14.91 -4.06
N ASN A 82 -4.74 -14.85 -3.67
CA ASN A 82 -5.22 -15.12 -2.31
C ASN A 82 -4.52 -14.27 -1.23
N SER A 83 -4.16 -13.04 -1.57
CA SER A 83 -3.33 -12.19 -0.73
C SER A 83 -3.73 -10.72 -0.89
N ALA A 84 -3.48 -9.93 0.16
CA ALA A 84 -3.62 -8.48 0.13
C ALA A 84 -2.35 -7.74 -0.32
N TYR A 85 -1.28 -8.50 -0.61
CA TYR A 85 -0.01 -7.97 -1.11
C TYR A 85 -0.07 -7.68 -2.62
N CYS A 86 0.59 -6.59 -3.01
CA CYS A 86 0.76 -6.18 -4.40
C CYS A 86 2.20 -5.72 -4.64
N ILE A 87 2.81 -6.21 -5.70
CA ILE A 87 4.12 -5.73 -6.17
C ILE A 87 3.88 -4.59 -7.14
N VAL A 88 4.58 -3.47 -6.96
CA VAL A 88 4.54 -2.31 -7.85
C VAL A 88 5.91 -2.11 -8.48
N LYS A 89 5.91 -1.95 -9.80
CA LYS A 89 7.10 -1.56 -10.57
C LYS A 89 6.76 -0.37 -11.44
N VAL A 90 7.67 0.60 -11.47
CA VAL A 90 7.61 1.76 -12.36
C VAL A 90 8.80 1.66 -13.29
N PHE A 91 8.58 1.97 -14.56
CA PHE A 91 9.57 1.91 -15.62
C PHE A 91 9.65 3.26 -16.33
N PHE A 92 10.86 3.67 -16.68
CA PHE A 92 11.11 4.81 -17.55
C PHE A 92 10.57 4.56 -18.96
N GLN A 93 10.53 5.62 -19.79
CA GLN A 93 10.14 5.52 -21.20
C GLN A 93 11.08 4.61 -22.02
N ASN A 94 12.35 4.50 -21.62
CA ASN A 94 13.31 3.57 -22.21
C ASN A 94 13.12 2.11 -21.72
N ASN A 95 12.01 1.83 -21.01
CA ASN A 95 11.63 0.57 -20.39
C ASN A 95 12.47 0.10 -19.22
N ILE A 96 13.54 0.81 -18.82
CA ILE A 96 14.36 0.41 -17.66
C ILE A 96 13.57 0.64 -16.37
N LEU A 97 13.69 -0.30 -15.42
CA LEU A 97 13.05 -0.19 -14.12
C LEU A 97 13.52 1.09 -13.41
N GLN A 98 12.56 1.92 -13.07
CA GLN A 98 12.73 3.17 -12.33
C GLN A 98 12.52 2.97 -10.84
N ALA A 99 11.50 2.20 -10.43
CA ALA A 99 11.22 1.96 -9.03
C ALA A 99 10.56 0.60 -8.82
N LYS A 100 10.79 0.00 -7.66
CA LYS A 100 10.12 -1.24 -7.25
C LYS A 100 9.89 -1.25 -5.75
N GLY A 101 8.73 -1.77 -5.35
CA GLY A 101 8.41 -2.04 -3.96
C GLY A 101 7.10 -2.77 -3.81
N ASP A 102 6.77 -3.11 -2.57
CA ASP A 102 5.56 -3.85 -2.24
C ASP A 102 4.55 -2.95 -1.53
N GLU A 103 3.28 -3.29 -1.71
CA GLU A 103 2.14 -2.66 -1.06
C GLU A 103 1.29 -3.71 -0.34
N PHE A 104 0.63 -3.30 0.73
CA PHE A 104 -0.43 -4.07 1.40
C PHE A 104 -1.70 -3.22 1.40
N TYR A 105 -2.79 -3.72 0.84
CA TYR A 105 -4.01 -2.92 0.60
C TYR A 105 -3.77 -1.55 -0.09
N GLY A 106 -2.67 -1.42 -0.84
CA GLY A 106 -2.34 -0.23 -1.61
C GLY A 106 -1.50 0.83 -0.88
N PHE A 107 -1.15 0.64 0.39
CA PHE A 107 -0.11 1.47 1.03
C PHE A 107 1.26 0.79 0.97
N PRO A 108 2.35 1.55 0.86
CA PRO A 108 3.69 0.99 0.70
C PRO A 108 4.19 0.34 1.99
N ILE A 109 4.89 -0.79 1.83
CA ILE A 109 5.51 -1.59 2.88
C ILE A 109 6.94 -2.00 2.51
N GLY A 110 7.71 -2.43 3.51
CA GLY A 110 9.07 -2.89 3.29
C GLY A 110 9.99 -1.84 2.69
N ILE A 111 10.97 -2.32 1.94
CA ILE A 111 11.98 -1.50 1.27
C ILE A 111 11.55 -1.23 -0.17
N HIS A 112 11.50 0.05 -0.53
CA HIS A 112 11.29 0.50 -1.91
C HIS A 112 12.59 1.07 -2.46
N ASN A 113 12.91 0.68 -3.68
CA ASN A 113 14.13 1.07 -4.37
C ASN A 113 13.79 1.94 -5.59
N GLU A 114 14.58 2.99 -5.81
CA GLU A 114 14.54 3.81 -7.02
C GLU A 114 15.91 3.76 -7.72
N TYR A 115 15.87 3.74 -9.05
CA TYR A 115 17.02 3.58 -9.93
C TYR A 115 17.09 4.73 -10.94
N ASP A 116 18.30 5.03 -11.41
CA ASP A 116 18.48 5.93 -12.55
C ASP A 116 18.16 5.24 -13.89
N GLU A 117 18.13 6.00 -14.99
CA GLU A 117 17.87 5.47 -16.34
C GLU A 117 18.92 4.47 -16.85
N LYS A 118 20.04 4.30 -16.13
CA LYS A 118 21.09 3.30 -16.44
C LYS A 118 20.95 2.05 -15.57
N GLY A 119 19.98 2.01 -14.66
CA GLY A 119 19.73 0.91 -13.73
C GLY A 119 20.58 0.96 -12.45
N ASN A 120 21.23 2.09 -12.14
CA ASN A 120 21.96 2.22 -10.87
C ASN A 120 20.98 2.58 -9.75
N LEU A 121 21.09 1.92 -8.60
CA LEU A 121 20.31 2.27 -7.41
C LEU A 121 20.67 3.68 -6.93
N ILE A 122 19.69 4.56 -6.82
CA ILE A 122 19.86 5.96 -6.37
C ILE A 122 19.18 6.27 -5.05
N LYS A 123 18.18 5.47 -4.64
CA LYS A 123 17.44 5.71 -3.40
C LYS A 123 16.82 4.42 -2.87
N GLU A 124 16.81 4.34 -1.55
CA GLU A 124 16.16 3.27 -0.79
C GLU A 124 15.29 3.90 0.31
N ILE A 125 14.03 3.49 0.41
CA ILE A 125 13.09 3.96 1.44
C ILE A 125 12.54 2.74 2.17
N ASN A 126 12.77 2.66 3.47
CA ASN A 126 12.12 1.67 4.32
C ASN A 126 10.82 2.26 4.90
N TYR A 127 9.69 1.83 4.36
CA TYR A 127 8.35 2.27 4.79
C TYR A 127 7.93 1.66 6.14
N ASP A 128 8.59 0.59 6.59
CA ASP A 128 8.34 -0.03 7.88
C ASP A 128 9.17 0.57 9.01
N LYS A 129 10.03 1.56 8.72
CA LYS A 129 10.97 2.15 9.68
C LYS A 129 10.32 2.59 11.00
N GLU A 130 9.13 3.19 10.92
CA GLU A 130 8.41 3.70 12.09
C GLU A 130 7.46 2.66 12.72
N TYR A 131 7.38 1.44 12.19
CA TYR A 131 6.44 0.39 12.59
C TYR A 131 7.18 -0.80 13.18
N LYS A 132 7.27 -0.87 14.52
CA LYS A 132 7.82 -2.05 15.21
C LYS A 132 6.87 -3.25 15.20
N PHE A 133 5.56 -2.99 15.15
CA PHE A 133 4.54 -4.01 14.98
C PHE A 133 4.22 -4.10 13.50
N SER A 134 4.64 -5.18 12.86
CA SER A 134 4.61 -5.30 11.40
C SER A 134 3.21 -5.57 10.84
N VAL A 135 3.07 -5.49 9.52
CA VAL A 135 1.85 -5.94 8.83
C VAL A 135 1.61 -7.43 9.06
N ASP A 136 2.65 -8.26 9.06
CA ASP A 136 2.50 -9.69 9.34
C ASP A 136 2.04 -9.96 10.77
N ASP A 137 2.56 -9.20 11.74
CA ASP A 137 2.08 -9.27 13.13
C ASP A 137 0.61 -8.85 13.24
N LEU A 138 0.20 -7.83 12.48
CA LEU A 138 -1.20 -7.39 12.40
C LEU A 138 -2.11 -8.48 11.82
N VAL A 139 -1.72 -9.07 10.68
CA VAL A 139 -2.45 -10.18 10.05
C VAL A 139 -2.60 -11.34 11.03
N LYS A 140 -1.51 -11.75 11.67
CA LYS A 140 -1.51 -12.81 12.67
C LYS A 140 -2.45 -12.49 13.83
N LYS A 141 -2.34 -11.27 14.40
CA LYS A 141 -3.18 -10.84 15.51
C LYS A 141 -4.66 -10.84 15.16
N MET A 142 -5.04 -10.29 13.99
CA MET A 142 -6.44 -10.24 13.57
C MET A 142 -7.01 -11.63 13.36
N LYS A 143 -6.23 -12.54 12.79
CA LYS A 143 -6.62 -13.93 12.60
C LYS A 143 -6.77 -14.68 13.92
N GLU A 144 -5.78 -14.61 14.80
CA GLU A 144 -5.74 -15.40 16.03
C GLU A 144 -6.67 -14.86 17.12
N LYS A 145 -6.76 -13.54 17.30
CA LYS A 145 -7.52 -12.93 18.40
C LYS A 145 -8.93 -12.48 18.03
N TYR A 146 -9.16 -12.19 16.75
CA TYR A 146 -10.44 -11.64 16.27
C TYR A 146 -11.10 -12.52 15.22
N ASN A 147 -10.54 -13.70 14.93
CA ASN A 147 -11.02 -14.64 13.93
C ASN A 147 -11.28 -13.97 12.56
N TYR A 148 -10.42 -13.02 12.20
CA TYR A 148 -10.57 -12.23 10.99
C TYR A 148 -9.33 -12.36 10.09
N ASP A 149 -9.51 -12.87 8.88
CA ASP A 149 -8.43 -13.05 7.93
C ASP A 149 -8.23 -11.79 7.07
N LEU A 150 -7.21 -11.01 7.42
CA LEU A 150 -6.78 -9.82 6.68
C LEU A 150 -6.21 -10.11 5.29
N MET A 151 -6.01 -11.38 4.89
CA MET A 151 -5.68 -11.70 3.50
C MET A 151 -6.95 -11.80 2.63
N ASN A 152 -8.14 -11.82 3.24
CA ASN A 152 -9.40 -11.84 2.52
C ASN A 152 -9.78 -10.41 2.08
N VAL A 153 -9.36 -10.07 0.86
CA VAL A 153 -9.63 -8.77 0.22
C VAL A 153 -11.12 -8.53 -0.08
N GLU A 154 -11.98 -9.55 -0.13
CA GLU A 154 -13.42 -9.38 -0.34
C GLU A 154 -14.13 -8.91 0.94
N LYS A 155 -13.68 -9.40 2.10
CA LYS A 155 -14.24 -9.02 3.41
C LYS A 155 -13.65 -7.73 3.96
N THR A 156 -12.39 -7.41 3.62
CA THR A 156 -11.72 -6.22 4.15
C THR A 156 -12.18 -5.00 3.35
N TYR A 157 -12.82 -4.05 4.03
CA TYR A 157 -13.34 -2.86 3.38
C TYR A 157 -12.22 -1.88 3.06
N ASN A 158 -11.34 -1.64 4.02
CA ASN A 158 -10.18 -0.78 3.88
C ASN A 158 -9.15 -1.11 4.96
N LEU A 159 -7.87 -0.96 4.63
CA LEU A 159 -6.80 -0.98 5.60
C LEU A 159 -5.77 0.06 5.18
N ASN A 160 -5.40 0.95 6.09
CA ASN A 160 -4.36 1.93 5.85
C ASN A 160 -3.45 2.06 7.07
N ARG A 161 -2.29 2.67 6.88
CA ARG A 161 -1.41 3.08 7.97
C ARG A 161 -0.82 4.46 7.71
N TYR A 162 -0.54 5.18 8.79
CA TYR A 162 0.17 6.46 8.74
C TYR A 162 0.82 6.75 10.10
N VAL A 163 1.79 7.66 10.11
CA VAL A 163 2.33 8.23 11.35
C VAL A 163 1.61 9.54 11.61
N ASP A 164 0.85 9.61 12.69
CA ASP A 164 0.23 10.87 13.11
C ASP A 164 1.27 11.73 13.81
N LEU A 165 1.77 12.75 13.11
CA LEU A 165 2.84 13.63 13.58
C LEU A 165 2.37 14.68 14.58
N GLU A 166 1.06 14.88 14.75
CA GLU A 166 0.52 16.00 15.52
C GLU A 166 -0.07 15.59 16.86
N LYS A 167 -1.07 14.70 16.84
CA LYS A 167 -1.97 14.51 18.00
C LYS A 167 -1.48 13.39 18.90
N THR A 168 -1.27 12.22 18.34
CA THR A 168 -0.81 11.03 19.05
C THR A 168 0.70 10.87 19.01
N LYS A 169 1.37 11.34 17.94
CA LYS A 169 2.80 11.10 17.68
C LYS A 169 3.12 9.61 17.57
N LEU A 170 2.17 8.83 17.04
CA LEU A 170 2.27 7.37 16.93
C LEU A 170 2.14 6.92 15.46
N PRO A 171 2.83 5.83 15.08
CA PRO A 171 2.42 5.05 13.93
C PRO A 171 1.07 4.39 14.23
N LEU A 172 0.14 4.44 13.29
CA LEU A 172 -1.21 3.91 13.43
C LEU A 172 -1.55 3.02 12.24
N TYR A 173 -2.27 1.94 12.53
CA TYR A 173 -3.06 1.19 11.54
C TYR A 173 -4.53 1.55 11.73
N GLU A 174 -5.22 1.78 10.63
CA GLU A 174 -6.68 1.83 10.58
C GLU A 174 -7.22 0.63 9.81
N VAL A 175 -8.03 -0.18 10.47
CA VAL A 175 -8.57 -1.42 9.90
C VAL A 175 -10.09 -1.31 9.85
N TYR A 176 -10.67 -1.59 8.68
CA TYR A 176 -12.11 -1.63 8.45
C TYR A 176 -12.47 -2.94 7.77
N TYR A 177 -13.30 -3.76 8.42
CA TYR A 177 -13.84 -4.96 7.78
C TYR A 177 -15.34 -5.10 7.94
N ARG A 178 -15.96 -5.74 6.95
CA ARG A 178 -17.41 -5.96 6.92
C ARG A 178 -17.83 -6.99 7.95
N ASP A 179 -18.91 -6.71 8.66
CA ASP A 179 -19.56 -7.67 9.53
C ASP A 179 -20.12 -8.86 8.72
N ASP A 180 -20.01 -10.06 9.27
CA ASP A 180 -20.41 -11.30 8.59
C ASP A 180 -21.93 -11.39 8.39
N LYS A 181 -22.73 -10.79 9.27
CA LYS A 181 -24.20 -10.84 9.21
C LYS A 181 -24.77 -9.68 8.42
N ASN A 182 -24.07 -8.55 8.40
CA ASN A 182 -24.53 -7.35 7.70
C ASN A 182 -23.37 -6.58 7.05
N ALA A 183 -23.23 -6.72 5.73
CA ALA A 183 -22.18 -6.06 4.94
C ALA A 183 -22.24 -4.51 4.97
N LEU A 184 -23.33 -3.92 5.49
CA LEU A 184 -23.47 -2.49 5.73
C LEU A 184 -22.82 -2.04 7.04
N ILE A 185 -22.44 -2.97 7.93
CA ILE A 185 -21.75 -2.69 9.18
C ILE A 185 -20.26 -2.98 9.00
N LEU A 186 -19.43 -2.05 9.46
CA LEU A 186 -17.98 -2.15 9.49
C LEU A 186 -17.50 -2.20 10.94
N HIS A 187 -16.72 -3.23 11.26
CA HIS A 187 -15.86 -3.20 12.44
C HIS A 187 -14.65 -2.34 12.12
N SER A 188 -14.44 -1.30 12.91
CA SER A 188 -13.43 -0.27 12.66
C SER A 188 -12.48 -0.16 13.85
N TYR A 189 -11.18 -0.21 13.58
CA TYR A 189 -10.13 -0.21 14.62
C TYR A 189 -9.04 0.81 14.30
N VAL A 190 -8.55 1.46 15.35
CA VAL A 190 -7.27 2.20 15.35
C VAL A 190 -6.30 1.44 16.24
N ILE A 191 -5.17 1.05 15.68
CA ILE A 191 -4.20 0.16 16.31
C ILE A 191 -2.83 0.84 16.33
N ASN A 192 -2.14 0.79 17.47
CA ASN A 192 -0.79 1.29 17.62
C ASN A 192 0.21 0.47 16.77
N GLY A 193 0.87 1.12 15.82
CA GLY A 193 1.83 0.48 14.90
C GLY A 193 3.17 0.07 15.52
N ASN A 194 3.39 0.36 16.80
CA ASN A 194 4.59 -0.09 17.53
C ASN A 194 4.31 -1.22 18.54
N THR A 195 3.11 -1.27 19.10
CA THR A 195 2.76 -2.25 20.14
C THR A 195 1.69 -3.25 19.70
N GLY A 196 0.99 -2.95 18.61
CA GLY A 196 -0.19 -3.67 18.17
C GLY A 196 -1.41 -3.46 19.06
N GLU A 197 -1.38 -2.59 20.08
CA GLU A 197 -2.50 -2.32 20.97
C GLU A 197 -3.68 -1.67 20.23
N ILE A 198 -4.92 -2.09 20.52
CA ILE A 198 -6.12 -1.40 20.02
C ILE A 198 -6.31 -0.15 20.86
N LEU A 199 -6.11 1.01 20.24
CA LEU A 199 -6.32 2.31 20.89
C LEU A 199 -7.79 2.73 20.87
N PHE A 200 -8.51 2.31 19.84
CA PHE A 200 -9.93 2.61 19.66
C PHE A 200 -10.59 1.60 18.73
N ASN A 201 -11.85 1.26 19.00
CA ASN A 201 -12.69 0.48 18.12
C ASN A 201 -14.14 0.94 18.16
N THR A 202 -14.85 0.78 17.05
CA THR A 202 -16.27 1.10 16.95
C THR A 202 -16.93 0.36 15.79
N LEU A 203 -18.26 0.34 15.77
CA LEU A 203 -19.05 -0.13 14.63
C LEU A 203 -19.49 1.08 13.82
N ARG A 204 -19.28 1.04 12.50
CA ARG A 204 -19.69 2.10 11.56
C ARG A 204 -20.63 1.54 10.51
N SER A 205 -21.51 2.36 9.97
CA SER A 205 -22.28 1.99 8.79
C SER A 205 -21.55 2.41 7.52
N THR A 206 -21.62 1.61 6.46
CA THR A 206 -21.22 2.02 5.12
C THR A 206 -22.21 3.02 4.51
N GLN A 207 -23.36 3.23 5.15
CA GLN A 207 -24.38 4.19 4.74
C GLN A 207 -24.36 5.44 5.62
N GLY A 208 -24.60 6.59 4.99
CA GLY A 208 -24.64 7.89 5.65
C GLY A 208 -23.26 8.49 5.92
N LYS A 209 -23.23 9.77 6.30
CA LYS A 209 -21.99 10.46 6.67
C LYS A 209 -21.59 10.10 8.10
N GLN A 210 -20.47 9.41 8.25
CA GLN A 210 -19.94 8.96 9.55
C GLN A 210 -18.75 9.82 10.04
N GLY A 211 -18.29 10.79 9.24
CA GLY A 211 -17.03 11.51 9.49
C GLY A 211 -15.80 10.62 9.32
N SER A 212 -14.64 11.09 9.78
CA SER A 212 -13.40 10.29 9.82
C SER A 212 -13.37 9.38 11.07
N LEU A 213 -12.78 8.18 10.97
CA LEU A 213 -12.48 7.37 12.15
C LEU A 213 -11.47 8.07 13.05
N TYR A 214 -10.47 8.69 12.43
CA TYR A 214 -9.43 9.43 13.13
C TYR A 214 -10.00 10.54 14.01
N ASP A 215 -10.94 11.35 13.52
CA ASP A 215 -11.51 12.46 14.31
C ASP A 215 -12.22 11.95 15.58
N VAL A 216 -12.99 10.87 15.44
CA VAL A 216 -13.69 10.24 16.57
C VAL A 216 -12.69 9.64 17.56
N PHE A 217 -11.66 8.97 17.03
CA PHE A 217 -10.57 8.43 17.83
C PHE A 217 -9.85 9.53 18.62
N ILE A 218 -9.43 10.61 17.98
CA ILE A 218 -8.70 11.71 18.63
C ILE A 218 -9.53 12.35 19.74
N LYS A 219 -10.85 12.49 19.55
CA LYS A 219 -11.73 12.97 20.61
C LYS A 219 -11.69 12.06 21.84
N SER A 220 -11.87 10.75 21.65
CA SER A 220 -11.79 9.76 22.74
C SER A 220 -10.39 9.65 23.36
N PHE A 221 -9.35 9.80 22.55
CA PHE A 221 -7.96 9.70 23.01
C PHE A 221 -7.55 10.84 23.93
N LYS A 222 -8.04 12.06 23.66
CA LYS A 222 -7.80 13.23 24.52
C LYS A 222 -8.48 13.12 25.88
N GLU A 223 -9.66 12.49 25.95
CA GLU A 223 -10.41 12.31 27.20
C GLU A 223 -9.75 11.31 28.17
N LYS A 224 -8.82 10.47 27.67
CA LYS A 224 -8.11 9.46 28.46
C LYS A 224 -6.75 9.95 29.02
N LYS A 225 -6.31 11.16 28.67
CA LYS A 225 -5.07 11.78 29.17
C LYS A 225 -5.39 12.91 30.14
#